data_AF-A0A2V8PBT6-F1
#
_entry.id   AF-A0A2V8PBT6-F1
#
_cell.length_a   1.000
_cell.length_b   1.000
_cell.length_c   1.000
_cell.angle_alpha   90.00
_cell.angle_beta   90.00
_cell.angle_gamma   90.00
#
_symmetry.space_group_name_H-M   'P 1'
#
loop_
_entity.id
_entity.type
_entity.pdbx_description
1 polymer ?
#
loop_
_entity_poly.entity_id
_entity_poly.type
_entity_poly.pdbx_seq_one_letter_code
_entity_poly.pdbx_strand_id
1 'polypeptide(L)'
;MTSNAATLTVNAVGTMPQFGHVFIVEGENTSFTTTYSSSNMPYLTSLANQYGVSLHYWADTHPSIGNDLNLASGVIPTNNDSDTPSSRPLAIDNIAHEVEQAGKTWKDYAESDPNISGCGGLKSGNYIVRHDPLKYFTNINKANFVCFSQFATDLANHTLPNLSWLAPNGCDDAHDCSIGTFDTWLKTVIGPLLASSYFQPGGDGLLIITFD
;
A
#
# COMPACT_ATOMS: atom_id res chain seq x y z
N MET A 1 -0.06 -16.34 35.66
CA MET A 1 1.19 -16.35 34.88
C MET A 1 1.34 -14.99 34.26
N THR A 2 2.35 -14.23 34.65
CA THR A 2 2.66 -12.92 34.10
C THR A 2 3.33 -13.11 32.74
N SER A 3 2.81 -12.49 31.68
CA SER A 3 3.47 -12.51 30.37
C SER A 3 4.74 -11.67 30.47
N ASN A 4 5.89 -12.33 30.32
CA ASN A 4 7.13 -11.61 30.08
C ASN A 4 7.07 -11.14 28.63
N ALA A 5 6.94 -9.82 28.42
CA ALA A 5 7.16 -9.21 27.13
C ALA A 5 8.57 -9.61 26.66
N ALA A 6 8.66 -10.27 25.51
CA ALA A 6 9.94 -10.60 24.91
C ALA A 6 10.60 -9.31 24.43
N THR A 7 11.66 -8.88 25.09
CA THR A 7 12.48 -7.75 24.64
C THR A 7 13.29 -8.20 23.44
N LEU A 8 12.90 -7.77 22.24
CA LEU A 8 13.66 -8.01 21.02
C LEU A 8 14.94 -7.17 21.08
N THR A 9 16.09 -7.82 21.25
CA THR A 9 17.38 -7.12 21.20
C THR A 9 17.85 -7.12 19.76
N VAL A 10 17.60 -6.03 19.04
CA VAL A 10 18.07 -5.84 17.66
C VAL A 10 19.57 -5.52 17.73
N ASN A 11 20.41 -6.50 17.40
CA ASN A 11 21.82 -6.25 17.12
C ASN A 11 21.90 -5.53 15.76
N ALA A 12 21.93 -4.20 15.78
CA ALA A 12 22.01 -3.38 14.58
C ALA A 12 23.37 -3.56 13.88
N VAL A 13 23.46 -4.53 12.98
CA VAL A 13 24.53 -4.59 11.98
C VAL A 13 24.15 -3.57 10.90
N GLY A 14 24.53 -2.32 11.13
CA GLY A 14 24.15 -1.17 10.32
C GLY A 14 22.86 -0.51 10.83
N THR A 15 22.88 0.82 10.95
CA THR A 15 21.64 1.58 11.10
C THR A 15 20.91 1.54 9.78
N MET A 16 19.78 0.82 9.71
CA MET A 16 18.84 1.04 8.61
C MET A 16 18.54 2.54 8.54
N PRO A 17 18.62 3.18 7.37
CA PRO A 17 18.22 4.57 7.24
C PRO A 17 16.82 4.74 7.79
N GLN A 18 16.62 5.78 8.59
CA GLN A 18 15.28 6.12 9.04
C GLN A 18 14.50 6.66 7.83
N PHE A 19 13.45 5.95 7.43
CA PHE A 19 12.52 6.45 6.43
C PHE A 19 11.57 7.48 7.05
N GLY A 20 11.43 8.62 6.39
CA GLY A 20 10.49 9.67 6.78
C GLY A 20 9.17 9.56 6.04
N HIS A 21 9.18 9.00 4.82
CA HIS A 21 8.00 8.84 3.97
C HIS A 21 7.96 7.42 3.39
N VAL A 22 6.95 6.64 3.79
CA VAL A 22 6.73 5.27 3.32
C VAL A 22 5.50 5.26 2.43
N PHE A 23 5.64 4.66 1.24
CA PHE A 23 4.59 4.51 0.24
C PHE A 23 4.33 3.02 0.04
N ILE A 24 3.08 2.60 0.15
CA ILE A 24 2.67 1.21 -0.06
C ILE A 24 1.65 1.20 -1.20
N VAL A 25 1.87 0.35 -2.18
CA VAL A 25 0.90 0.01 -3.22
C VAL A 25 0.85 -1.51 -3.38
N GLU A 26 -0.36 -2.02 -3.46
CA GLU A 26 -0.66 -3.43 -3.63
C GLU A 26 -1.27 -3.66 -5.02
N GLY A 27 -0.85 -4.73 -5.68
CA GLY A 27 -1.52 -5.25 -6.86
C GLY A 27 -2.12 -6.61 -6.57
N GLU A 28 -3.06 -7.05 -7.40
CA GLU A 28 -3.90 -8.20 -7.11
C GLU A 28 -3.54 -9.44 -7.94
N ASN A 29 -3.72 -10.59 -7.29
CA ASN A 29 -3.83 -11.96 -7.76
C ASN A 29 -2.86 -12.35 -8.89
N THR A 30 -1.62 -11.87 -8.81
CA THR A 30 -0.63 -12.10 -9.87
C THR A 30 0.63 -12.76 -9.33
N SER A 31 1.01 -13.90 -9.94
CA SER A 31 2.25 -14.61 -9.59
C SER A 31 3.52 -13.84 -9.94
N PHE A 32 4.57 -14.00 -9.12
CA PHE A 32 5.89 -13.42 -9.33
C PHE A 32 6.47 -13.68 -10.74
N THR A 33 6.30 -14.89 -11.28
CA THR A 33 6.80 -15.25 -12.63
C THR A 33 6.07 -14.55 -13.77
N THR A 34 4.88 -14.00 -13.50
CA THR A 34 4.06 -13.27 -14.46
C THR A 34 4.35 -11.76 -14.41
N THR A 35 4.78 -11.23 -13.25
CA THR A 35 5.08 -9.81 -13.04
C THR A 35 6.56 -9.46 -13.21
N TYR A 36 7.48 -10.27 -12.68
CA TYR A 36 8.92 -10.01 -12.71
C TYR A 36 9.63 -10.74 -13.85
N SER A 37 10.59 -10.05 -14.49
CA SER A 37 11.31 -10.55 -15.68
C SER A 37 10.35 -10.96 -16.80
N SER A 38 9.20 -10.29 -16.86
CA SER A 38 8.09 -10.56 -17.76
C SER A 38 7.95 -9.43 -18.78
N SER A 39 7.59 -9.78 -20.02
CA SER A 39 7.26 -8.79 -21.05
C SER A 39 5.98 -8.02 -20.76
N ASN A 40 5.18 -8.48 -19.80
CA ASN A 40 3.86 -7.91 -19.51
C ASN A 40 3.91 -6.74 -18.53
N MET A 41 4.95 -6.65 -17.70
CA MET A 41 5.17 -5.55 -16.75
C MET A 41 6.61 -5.02 -16.83
N PRO A 42 7.00 -4.45 -17.99
CA PRO A 42 8.36 -3.98 -18.22
C PRO A 42 8.77 -2.84 -17.27
N TYR A 43 7.85 -1.96 -16.85
CA TYR A 43 8.19 -0.89 -15.92
C TYR A 43 8.49 -1.43 -14.52
N LEU A 44 7.64 -2.29 -13.97
CA LEU A 44 7.89 -2.94 -12.67
C LEU A 44 9.18 -3.78 -12.71
N THR A 45 9.42 -4.52 -13.79
CA THR A 45 10.68 -5.26 -13.99
C THR A 45 11.89 -4.31 -13.99
N SER A 46 11.78 -3.13 -14.61
CA SER A 46 12.86 -2.14 -14.59
C SER A 46 13.15 -1.59 -13.20
N LEU A 47 12.10 -1.37 -12.38
CA LEU A 47 12.26 -0.96 -10.99
C LEU A 47 12.95 -2.06 -10.16
N ALA A 48 12.49 -3.31 -10.28
CA ALA A 48 13.07 -4.44 -9.57
C ALA A 48 14.55 -4.67 -9.92
N ASN A 49 14.95 -4.44 -11.17
CA ASN A 49 16.35 -4.54 -11.62
C ASN A 49 17.22 -3.38 -11.13
N GLN A 50 16.64 -2.19 -10.94
CA GLN A 50 17.35 -0.99 -10.49
C GLN A 50 17.47 -0.92 -8.96
N TYR A 51 16.46 -1.45 -8.25
CA TYR A 51 16.32 -1.37 -6.80
C TYR A 51 16.35 -2.77 -6.16
N GLY A 52 15.67 -2.94 -5.02
CA GLY A 52 15.56 -4.23 -4.35
C GLY A 52 14.38 -5.05 -4.86
N VAL A 53 14.57 -6.37 -4.94
CA VAL A 53 13.49 -7.34 -5.18
C VAL A 53 13.58 -8.44 -4.14
N SER A 54 12.45 -8.80 -3.52
CA SER A 54 12.37 -9.96 -2.65
C SER A 54 12.05 -11.19 -3.50
N LEU A 55 12.96 -12.17 -3.52
CA LEU A 55 12.78 -13.44 -4.25
C LEU A 55 12.07 -14.52 -3.40
N HIS A 56 11.82 -14.22 -2.14
CA HIS A 56 11.29 -15.15 -1.14
C HIS A 56 10.21 -14.45 -0.29
N TYR A 57 9.24 -13.85 -0.98
CA TYR A 57 8.04 -13.27 -0.40
C TYR A 57 6.84 -14.06 -0.92
N TRP A 58 5.93 -14.44 -0.03
CA TRP A 58 4.76 -15.24 -0.34
C TRP A 58 3.55 -14.66 0.36
N ALA A 59 2.39 -14.76 -0.29
CA ALA A 59 1.10 -14.55 0.33
C ALA A 59 0.93 -15.45 1.57
N ASP A 60 0.39 -14.90 2.64
CA ASP A 60 0.13 -15.64 3.87
C ASP A 60 -1.14 -16.50 3.75
N THR A 61 -2.08 -16.10 2.90
CA THR A 61 -3.35 -16.77 2.73
C THR A 61 -3.99 -16.51 1.36
N HIS A 62 -5.24 -16.93 1.20
CA HIS A 62 -6.09 -16.61 0.06
C HIS A 62 -7.56 -16.75 0.52
N PRO A 63 -8.48 -15.84 0.16
CA PRO A 63 -8.42 -14.74 -0.84
C PRO A 63 -7.74 -13.43 -0.37
N SER A 64 -7.68 -12.40 -1.24
CA SER A 64 -6.92 -11.14 -1.05
C SER A 64 -7.14 -10.47 0.30
N ILE A 65 -8.39 -10.39 0.76
CA ILE A 65 -8.76 -9.71 2.03
C ILE A 65 -7.91 -10.14 3.22
N GLY A 66 -7.50 -11.41 3.27
CA GLY A 66 -6.66 -11.92 4.34
C GLY A 66 -5.23 -11.44 4.27
N ASN A 67 -4.65 -11.36 3.06
CA ASN A 67 -3.29 -10.88 2.82
C ASN A 67 -3.19 -9.38 3.08
N ASP A 68 -4.12 -8.57 2.59
CA ASP A 68 -4.07 -7.12 2.73
C ASP A 68 -4.25 -6.69 4.19
N LEU A 69 -5.17 -7.37 4.91
CA LEU A 69 -5.32 -7.17 6.35
C LEU A 69 -4.09 -7.63 7.12
N ASN A 70 -3.40 -8.69 6.68
CA ASN A 70 -2.14 -9.11 7.27
C ASN A 70 -1.02 -8.10 6.99
N LEU A 71 -0.95 -7.53 5.79
CA LEU A 71 0.00 -6.47 5.44
C LEU A 71 -0.20 -5.23 6.33
N ALA A 72 -1.45 -4.86 6.58
CA ALA A 72 -1.78 -3.68 7.38
C ALA A 72 -1.70 -3.88 8.90
N SER A 73 -1.92 -5.11 9.42
CA SER A 73 -2.07 -5.38 10.87
C SER A 73 -1.19 -6.49 11.43
N GLY A 74 -0.50 -7.26 10.59
CA GLY A 74 0.30 -8.42 10.98
C GLY A 74 -0.52 -9.63 11.45
N VAL A 75 -1.84 -9.63 11.26
CA VAL A 75 -2.72 -10.78 11.52
C VAL A 75 -3.75 -10.94 10.42
N ILE A 76 -4.28 -12.16 10.26
CA ILE A 76 -5.38 -12.48 9.32
C ILE A 76 -6.70 -12.58 10.12
N PRO A 77 -7.49 -11.49 10.23
CA PRO A 77 -8.75 -11.54 10.96
C PRO A 77 -9.83 -12.30 10.18
N THR A 78 -9.79 -12.33 8.85
CA THR A 78 -10.78 -13.00 8.00
C THR A 78 -10.21 -13.42 6.65
N ASN A 79 -10.85 -14.41 6.03
CA ASN A 79 -10.66 -14.84 4.64
C ASN A 79 -12.00 -14.84 3.89
N ASN A 80 -13.00 -14.11 4.39
CA ASN A 80 -14.32 -14.02 3.79
C ASN A 80 -14.44 -12.72 2.99
N ASP A 81 -14.39 -12.80 1.66
CA ASP A 81 -14.52 -11.62 0.77
C ASP A 81 -15.86 -10.89 0.87
N SER A 82 -16.85 -11.50 1.52
CA SER A 82 -18.13 -10.84 1.80
C SER A 82 -18.07 -9.93 3.04
N ASP A 83 -16.99 -9.97 3.81
CA ASP A 83 -16.79 -9.08 4.94
C ASP A 83 -16.49 -7.66 4.42
N THR A 84 -17.16 -6.67 5.01
CA THR A 84 -17.00 -5.25 4.71
C THR A 84 -16.65 -4.51 6.00
N PRO A 85 -16.20 -3.24 5.95
CA PRO A 85 -16.01 -2.45 7.16
C PRO A 85 -17.26 -2.34 8.04
N SER A 86 -18.47 -2.51 7.46
CA SER A 86 -19.74 -2.48 8.20
C SER A 86 -20.07 -3.81 8.91
N SER A 87 -19.80 -4.95 8.26
CA SER A 87 -20.05 -6.27 8.84
C SER A 87 -18.90 -6.76 9.71
N ARG A 88 -17.69 -6.22 9.49
CA ARG A 88 -16.48 -6.56 10.22
C ARG A 88 -15.59 -5.35 10.51
N PRO A 89 -16.05 -4.43 11.37
CA PRO A 89 -15.18 -3.39 11.88
C PRO A 89 -14.07 -4.00 12.74
N LEU A 90 -12.83 -3.55 12.54
CA LEU A 90 -11.66 -4.00 13.28
C LEU A 90 -11.20 -2.91 14.22
N ALA A 91 -10.91 -3.25 15.48
CA ALA A 91 -10.34 -2.33 16.47
C ALA A 91 -9.05 -2.95 17.04
N ILE A 92 -8.18 -3.38 16.13
CA ILE A 92 -6.89 -4.02 16.42
C ILE A 92 -5.76 -3.09 16.00
N ASP A 93 -4.56 -3.41 16.48
CA ASP A 93 -3.37 -2.68 16.08
C ASP A 93 -3.11 -2.79 14.57
N ASN A 94 -2.61 -1.72 13.98
CA ASN A 94 -2.38 -1.60 12.53
C ASN A 94 -1.42 -0.47 12.23
N ILE A 95 -0.84 -0.48 11.03
CA ILE A 95 0.23 0.45 10.65
C ILE A 95 -0.19 1.92 10.71
N ALA A 96 -1.43 2.25 10.36
CA ALA A 96 -1.94 3.63 10.44
C ALA A 96 -2.11 4.08 11.90
N HIS A 97 -2.59 3.19 12.77
CA HIS A 97 -2.69 3.46 14.21
C HIS A 97 -1.31 3.71 14.83
N GLU A 98 -0.32 2.88 14.50
CA GLU A 98 1.06 3.05 14.99
C GLU A 98 1.69 4.36 14.51
N VAL A 99 1.40 4.77 13.27
CA VAL A 99 1.83 6.09 12.75
C VAL A 99 1.19 7.24 13.53
N GLU A 100 -0.09 7.16 13.86
CA GLU A 100 -0.78 8.15 14.71
C GLU A 100 -0.18 8.22 16.12
N GLN A 101 0.07 7.07 16.76
CA GLN A 101 0.66 7.00 18.10
C GLN A 101 2.08 7.56 18.13
N ALA A 102 2.82 7.43 17.03
CA ALA A 102 4.14 8.03 16.85
C ALA A 102 4.10 9.55 16.58
N GLY A 103 2.92 10.18 16.55
CA GLY A 103 2.75 11.60 16.25
C GLY A 103 3.05 11.96 14.79
N LYS A 104 2.97 10.98 13.89
CA LYS A 104 3.24 11.10 12.46
C LYS A 104 1.94 11.16 11.67
N THR A 105 2.03 11.57 10.40
CA THR A 105 0.86 11.71 9.52
C THR A 105 0.73 10.50 8.60
N TRP A 106 -0.52 10.15 8.26
CA TRP A 106 -0.80 9.15 7.23
C TRP A 106 -1.99 9.60 6.37
N LYS A 107 -2.04 9.11 5.14
CA LYS A 107 -3.24 9.16 4.29
C LYS A 107 -3.38 7.88 3.50
N ASP A 108 -4.63 7.54 3.24
CA ASP A 108 -5.02 6.55 2.25
C ASP A 108 -5.61 7.29 1.04
N TYR A 109 -4.95 7.11 -0.09
CA TYR A 109 -5.30 7.68 -1.38
C TYR A 109 -5.97 6.59 -2.20
N ALA A 110 -7.29 6.64 -2.30
CA ALA A 110 -8.07 5.62 -3.00
C ALA A 110 -8.64 6.15 -4.32
N GLU A 111 -8.52 5.37 -5.40
CA GLU A 111 -9.21 5.63 -6.65
C GLU A 111 -10.66 5.14 -6.61
N SER A 112 -11.57 5.92 -7.21
CA SER A 112 -12.96 5.51 -7.44
C SER A 112 -13.78 5.15 -6.18
N ASP A 113 -13.31 5.49 -4.97
CA ASP A 113 -14.06 5.24 -3.72
C ASP A 113 -15.37 6.05 -3.74
N PRO A 114 -16.55 5.39 -3.78
CA PRO A 114 -17.83 6.08 -3.89
C PRO A 114 -18.19 6.89 -2.64
N ASN A 115 -17.51 6.65 -1.51
CA ASN A 115 -17.73 7.38 -0.27
C ASN A 115 -16.95 8.70 -0.22
N ILE A 116 -16.06 8.95 -1.21
CA ILE A 116 -15.29 10.18 -1.32
C ILE A 116 -15.75 10.93 -2.58
N SER A 117 -16.27 12.14 -2.39
CA SER A 117 -16.86 12.91 -3.49
C SER A 117 -15.83 13.24 -4.58
N GLY A 118 -16.23 13.04 -5.84
CA GLY A 118 -15.42 13.38 -7.00
C GLY A 118 -14.25 12.44 -7.25
N CYS A 119 -14.27 11.23 -6.69
CA CYS A 119 -13.17 10.31 -6.82
C CYS A 119 -13.25 9.40 -8.03
N GLY A 120 -12.23 9.50 -8.89
CA GLY A 120 -12.04 8.66 -10.07
C GLY A 120 -10.57 8.22 -10.17
N GLY A 121 -10.30 7.26 -11.05
CA GLY A 121 -8.94 6.74 -11.29
C GLY A 121 -8.38 7.11 -12.66
N LEU A 122 -7.14 6.67 -12.92
CA LEU A 122 -6.52 6.79 -14.25
C LEU A 122 -7.27 5.99 -15.32
N LYS A 123 -7.86 4.86 -14.93
CA LYS A 123 -8.83 4.11 -15.72
C LYS A 123 -10.19 4.07 -15.05
N SER A 124 -11.22 3.84 -15.87
CA SER A 124 -12.53 3.52 -15.35
C SER A 124 -12.48 2.13 -14.72
N GLY A 125 -12.81 2.03 -13.44
CA GLY A 125 -12.88 0.78 -12.70
C GLY A 125 -13.58 0.98 -11.37
N ASN A 126 -13.97 -0.13 -10.74
CA ASN A 126 -14.67 -0.09 -9.46
C ASN A 126 -13.67 -0.02 -8.31
N TYR A 127 -13.99 0.77 -7.29
CA TYR A 127 -13.31 0.63 -6.02
C TYR A 127 -13.68 -0.68 -5.35
N ILE A 128 -12.69 -1.42 -4.87
CA ILE A 128 -12.86 -2.71 -4.21
C ILE A 128 -12.38 -2.59 -2.76
N VAL A 129 -13.33 -2.43 -1.84
CA VAL A 129 -13.02 -2.16 -0.42
C VAL A 129 -12.14 -3.22 0.23
N ARG A 130 -12.20 -4.47 -0.23
CA ARG A 130 -11.37 -5.55 0.31
C ARG A 130 -9.88 -5.44 -0.07
N HIS A 131 -9.52 -4.65 -1.10
CA HIS A 131 -8.14 -4.31 -1.49
C HIS A 131 -7.62 -3.04 -0.81
N ASP A 132 -8.41 -2.48 0.12
CA ASP A 132 -8.07 -1.28 0.89
C ASP A 132 -8.25 -1.58 2.39
N PRO A 133 -7.27 -2.28 2.98
CA PRO A 133 -7.40 -2.85 4.33
C PRO A 133 -7.58 -1.76 5.39
N LEU A 134 -7.09 -0.54 5.16
CA LEU A 134 -7.18 0.54 6.13
C LEU A 134 -8.65 0.92 6.42
N LYS A 135 -9.57 0.71 5.49
CA LYS A 135 -11.01 0.97 5.71
C LYS A 135 -11.61 0.15 6.83
N TYR A 136 -11.11 -1.06 7.08
CA TYR A 136 -11.66 -1.97 8.09
C TYR A 136 -11.37 -1.51 9.52
N PHE A 137 -10.29 -0.75 9.76
CA PHE A 137 -9.89 -0.33 11.11
C PHE A 137 -10.71 0.86 11.62
N THR A 138 -11.23 0.77 12.83
CA THR A 138 -12.08 1.78 13.47
C THR A 138 -11.34 2.67 14.47
N ASN A 139 -10.11 2.29 14.84
CA ASN A 139 -9.23 2.96 15.78
C ASN A 139 -8.24 3.94 15.10
N ILE A 140 -8.59 4.47 13.92
CA ILE A 140 -7.77 5.41 13.15
C ILE A 140 -8.62 6.59 12.67
N ASN A 141 -7.97 7.72 12.38
CA ASN A 141 -8.65 8.93 11.95
C ASN A 141 -9.25 8.80 10.54
N LYS A 142 -10.59 8.73 10.47
CA LYS A 142 -11.32 8.61 9.21
C LYS A 142 -11.20 9.82 8.27
N ALA A 143 -10.70 10.97 8.74
CA ALA A 143 -10.44 12.12 7.88
C ALA A 143 -9.23 11.93 6.93
N ASN A 144 -8.41 10.91 7.15
CA ASN A 144 -7.22 10.62 6.36
C ASN A 144 -7.50 9.77 5.11
N PHE A 145 -8.74 9.32 4.92
CA PHE A 145 -9.22 8.74 3.67
C PHE A 145 -9.50 9.84 2.67
N VAL A 146 -8.70 9.94 1.62
CA VAL A 146 -8.79 11.00 0.63
C VAL A 146 -8.88 10.43 -0.77
N CYS A 147 -9.38 11.25 -1.69
CA CYS A 147 -9.40 10.85 -3.07
C CYS A 147 -8.00 10.75 -3.66
N PHE A 148 -7.75 9.81 -4.56
CA PHE A 148 -6.46 9.64 -5.22
C PHE A 148 -5.91 10.92 -5.87
N SER A 149 -6.77 11.81 -6.39
CA SER A 149 -6.35 13.10 -6.96
C SER A 149 -5.59 14.00 -5.96
N GLN A 150 -5.80 13.79 -4.65
CA GLN A 150 -5.05 14.46 -3.60
C GLN A 150 -3.57 14.04 -3.59
N PHE A 151 -3.22 12.81 -4.03
CA PHE A 151 -1.83 12.34 -4.08
C PHE A 151 -0.97 13.23 -4.97
N ALA A 152 -1.44 13.52 -6.18
CA ALA A 152 -0.73 14.42 -7.10
C ALA A 152 -0.59 15.84 -6.53
N THR A 153 -1.60 16.32 -5.81
CA THR A 153 -1.58 17.64 -5.15
C THR A 153 -0.56 17.67 -4.02
N ASP A 154 -0.54 16.66 -3.16
CA ASP A 154 0.39 16.55 -2.04
C ASP A 154 1.84 16.36 -2.53
N LEU A 155 2.04 15.57 -3.59
CA LEU A 155 3.33 15.38 -4.23
C LEU A 155 3.87 16.70 -4.80
N ALA A 156 3.04 17.45 -5.53
CA ALA A 156 3.43 18.74 -6.11
C ALA A 156 3.75 19.81 -5.06
N ASN A 157 3.08 19.75 -3.90
CA ASN A 157 3.26 20.71 -2.81
C ASN A 157 4.32 20.30 -1.78
N HIS A 158 4.97 19.15 -1.95
CA HIS A 158 5.90 18.58 -0.95
C HIS A 158 5.25 18.37 0.43
N THR A 159 4.01 17.88 0.45
CA THR A 159 3.22 17.65 1.67
C THR A 159 2.71 16.20 1.77
N LEU A 160 3.44 15.25 1.22
CA LEU A 160 3.10 13.83 1.37
C LEU A 160 3.26 13.42 2.85
N PRO A 161 2.38 12.57 3.38
CA PRO A 161 2.43 12.13 4.77
C PRO A 161 3.55 11.13 5.02
N ASN A 162 3.84 10.85 6.29
CA ASN A 162 4.84 9.85 6.66
C ASN A 162 4.48 8.44 6.18
N LEU A 163 3.18 8.11 6.12
CA LEU A 163 2.66 6.89 5.49
C LEU A 163 1.62 7.26 4.42
N SER A 164 1.89 6.86 3.18
CA SER A 164 0.96 6.97 2.07
C SER A 164 0.55 5.57 1.63
N TRP A 165 -0.71 5.20 1.87
CA TRP A 165 -1.32 4.02 1.28
C TRP A 165 -1.93 4.41 -0.06
N LEU A 166 -1.53 3.76 -1.15
CA LEU A 166 -2.02 4.04 -2.50
C LEU A 166 -2.90 2.87 -2.91
N ALA A 167 -4.22 3.08 -3.00
CA ALA A 167 -5.20 2.08 -3.37
C ALA A 167 -5.73 2.37 -4.80
N PRO A 168 -5.19 1.71 -5.84
CA PRO A 168 -5.77 1.77 -7.18
C PRO A 168 -7.17 1.16 -7.20
N ASN A 169 -7.94 1.45 -8.25
CA ASN A 169 -9.21 0.77 -8.47
C ASN A 169 -8.99 -0.62 -9.11
N GLY A 170 -10.03 -1.45 -9.19
CA GLY A 170 -9.94 -2.83 -9.72
C GLY A 170 -9.36 -2.97 -11.14
N CYS A 171 -9.36 -1.93 -11.98
CA CYS A 171 -8.69 -1.99 -13.28
C CYS A 171 -7.20 -1.61 -13.18
N ASP A 172 -6.89 -0.74 -12.23
CA ASP A 172 -5.57 -0.17 -12.02
C ASP A 172 -4.75 -0.91 -10.95
N ASP A 173 -5.28 -1.98 -10.33
CA ASP A 173 -4.58 -2.85 -9.36
C ASP A 173 -4.21 -4.24 -9.93
N ALA A 174 -4.50 -4.49 -11.22
CA ALA A 174 -4.34 -5.77 -11.92
C ALA A 174 -5.43 -6.84 -11.69
N HIS A 175 -6.53 -6.53 -11.00
CA HIS A 175 -7.60 -7.49 -10.72
C HIS A 175 -8.58 -7.69 -11.90
N ASP A 176 -9.22 -6.61 -12.35
CA ASP A 176 -10.28 -6.63 -13.39
C ASP A 176 -9.74 -6.37 -14.80
N CYS A 177 -8.54 -5.81 -14.91
CA CYS A 177 -7.88 -5.47 -16.16
C CYS A 177 -6.52 -6.18 -16.30
N SER A 178 -5.88 -6.04 -17.46
CA SER A 178 -4.59 -6.71 -17.69
C SER A 178 -3.51 -6.15 -16.77
N ILE A 179 -2.55 -6.99 -16.40
CA ILE A 179 -1.37 -6.58 -15.60
C ILE A 179 -0.54 -5.47 -16.26
N GLY A 180 -0.60 -5.32 -17.59
CA GLY A 180 0.01 -4.20 -18.30
C GLY A 180 -0.70 -2.86 -18.06
N THR A 181 -1.97 -2.89 -17.68
CA THR A 181 -2.72 -1.71 -17.21
C THR A 181 -2.14 -1.23 -15.89
N PHE A 182 -1.95 -2.14 -14.92
CA PHE A 182 -1.28 -1.81 -13.67
C PHE A 182 0.18 -1.36 -13.88
N ASP A 183 0.94 -1.99 -14.78
CA ASP A 183 2.31 -1.53 -15.11
C ASP A 183 2.32 -0.09 -15.66
N THR A 184 1.31 0.27 -16.45
CA THR A 184 1.12 1.64 -16.95
C THR A 184 0.72 2.59 -15.82
N TRP A 185 -0.14 2.16 -14.91
CA TRP A 185 -0.52 2.90 -13.72
C TRP A 185 0.70 3.18 -12.85
N LEU A 186 1.51 2.15 -12.55
CA LEU A 186 2.77 2.28 -11.81
C LEU A 186 3.68 3.29 -12.49
N LYS A 187 3.88 3.19 -13.82
CA LYS A 187 4.70 4.17 -14.53
C LYS A 187 4.18 5.61 -14.40
N THR A 188 2.86 5.78 -14.41
CA THR A 188 2.22 7.10 -14.39
C THR A 188 2.21 7.72 -13.00
N VAL A 189 1.99 6.92 -11.96
CA VAL A 189 1.88 7.38 -10.56
C VAL A 189 3.23 7.34 -9.84
N ILE A 190 3.96 6.23 -9.95
CA ILE A 190 5.23 6.00 -9.24
C ILE A 190 6.40 6.70 -9.94
N GLY A 191 6.38 6.83 -11.27
CA GLY A 191 7.43 7.53 -12.01
C GLY A 191 7.70 8.95 -11.47
N PRO A 192 6.68 9.82 -11.35
CA PRO A 192 6.82 11.14 -10.74
C PRO A 192 7.23 11.10 -9.26
N LEU A 193 6.75 10.13 -8.48
CA LEU A 193 7.15 9.95 -7.07
C LEU A 193 8.65 9.69 -6.96
N LEU A 194 9.20 8.75 -7.75
CA LEU A 194 10.64 8.44 -7.74
C LEU A 194 11.51 9.59 -8.28
N ALA A 195 10.94 10.46 -9.12
CA ALA A 195 11.62 11.67 -9.58
C ALA A 195 11.61 12.81 -8.56
N SER A 196 10.81 12.71 -7.50
CA SER A 196 10.66 13.76 -6.48
C SER A 196 11.80 13.77 -5.45
N SER A 197 11.87 14.85 -4.67
CA SER A 197 12.90 15.03 -3.63
C SER A 197 12.94 13.91 -2.58
N TYR A 198 11.85 13.17 -2.37
CA TYR A 198 11.82 12.04 -1.43
C TYR A 198 12.75 10.89 -1.86
N PHE A 199 13.04 10.74 -3.16
CA PHE A 199 13.85 9.64 -3.71
C PHE A 199 15.15 10.10 -4.39
N GLN A 200 15.46 11.40 -4.33
CA GLN A 200 16.74 11.95 -4.78
C GLN A 200 17.78 11.95 -3.65
N PRO A 201 19.08 12.21 -3.92
CA PRO A 201 20.11 12.24 -2.88
C PRO A 201 19.72 13.13 -1.68
N GLY A 202 19.69 12.55 -0.48
CA GLY A 202 19.24 13.21 0.75
C GLY A 202 17.75 13.03 1.07
N GLY A 203 16.98 12.39 0.19
CA GLY A 203 15.61 11.97 0.44
C GLY A 203 15.51 10.80 1.43
N ASP A 204 14.32 10.61 1.99
CA ASP A 204 13.99 9.68 3.06
C ASP A 204 12.83 8.73 2.68
N GLY A 205 12.57 8.58 1.38
CA GLY A 205 11.50 7.79 0.81
C GLY A 205 11.77 6.29 0.81
N LEU A 206 10.75 5.50 1.17
CA LEU A 206 10.66 4.06 0.92
C LEU A 206 9.39 3.78 0.13
N LEU A 207 9.53 3.11 -1.01
CA LEU A 207 8.40 2.60 -1.77
C LEU A 207 8.36 1.08 -1.67
N ILE A 208 7.20 0.54 -1.31
CA ILE A 208 6.90 -0.88 -1.31
C ILE A 208 5.82 -1.11 -2.37
N ILE A 209 6.14 -1.94 -3.35
CA ILE A 209 5.18 -2.49 -4.33
C ILE A 209 5.10 -3.98 -4.03
N THR A 210 3.91 -4.49 -3.73
CA THR A 210 3.69 -5.91 -3.44
C THR A 210 2.43 -6.43 -4.15
N PHE A 211 2.22 -7.73 -4.06
CA PHE A 211 1.00 -8.40 -4.48
C PHE A 211 0.48 -9.29 -3.36
N ASP A 212 -0.83 -9.52 -3.34
CA ASP A 212 -1.54 -10.42 -2.43
C ASP A 212 -1.38 -11.91 -2.79
#